data_AF-A0A0A0ACU6-F1
#
_entry.id   AF-A0A0A0ACU6-F1
#
_cell.length_a   1.000
_cell.length_b   1.000
_cell.length_c   1.000
_cell.angle_alpha   90.00
_cell.angle_beta   90.00
_cell.angle_gamma   90.00
#
_symmetry.space_group_name_H-M   'P 1'
#
loop_
_entity.id
_entity.type
_entity.pdbx_description
1 polymer ?
#
loop_
_entity_poly.entity_id
_entity_poly.type
_entity_poly.pdbx_seq_one_letter_code
_entity_poly.pdbx_strand_id
1 'polypeptide(L)'
;DPWPSPAATPHVPLAEPHCYDRDLEIILYPCEPHHPHLVMEDGTMTYPEYEAHIRSRRDYTRISRKDNSGERQVAFVQKRFHKDIFPNPVLMLNFCPAAEGVPGDLQSVTREVLFLVDRSGTMSGPDLDKVKEALLVALKSLPSRTLLNIAGFGTDVK
;
A
#
# COMPACT_ATOMS: atom_id res chain seq x y z
N ASP A 1 2.57 -0.77 35.10
CA ASP A 1 2.90 -0.14 33.81
C ASP A 1 2.14 -0.81 32.68
N PRO A 2 1.11 -0.17 32.11
CA PRO A 2 0.47 -0.72 30.93
C PRO A 2 1.35 -0.34 29.74
N TRP A 3 1.92 -1.36 29.11
CA TRP A 3 2.54 -1.23 27.79
C TRP A 3 1.52 -0.59 26.84
N PRO A 4 1.91 0.39 26.00
CA PRO A 4 1.03 0.88 24.96
C PRO A 4 0.63 -0.32 24.09
N SER A 5 -0.67 -0.58 23.96
CA SER A 5 -1.15 -1.57 22.99
C SER A 5 -0.55 -1.25 21.62
N PRO A 6 -0.01 -2.24 20.89
CA PRO A 6 0.54 -1.99 19.57
C PRO A 6 -0.52 -1.29 18.72
N ALA A 7 -0.08 -0.25 18.01
CA ALA A 7 -0.94 0.57 17.18
C ALA A 7 -1.73 -0.32 16.20
N ALA A 8 -2.97 0.10 15.94
CA ALA A 8 -3.99 -0.55 15.10
C ALA A 8 -3.44 -1.46 14.00
N THR A 9 -4.06 -2.63 13.84
CA THR A 9 -3.87 -3.57 12.73
C THR A 9 -3.59 -2.81 11.43
N PRO A 10 -2.46 -3.09 10.73
CA PRO A 10 -2.08 -2.33 9.55
C PRO A 10 -3.16 -2.47 8.48
N HIS A 11 -3.84 -1.36 8.17
CA HIS A 11 -4.77 -1.28 7.05
C HIS A 11 -3.98 -0.99 5.80
N VAL A 12 -3.71 -2.03 5.00
CA VAL A 12 -3.07 -1.90 3.69
C VAL A 12 -4.17 -1.90 2.64
N PRO A 13 -4.53 -0.73 2.10
CA PRO A 13 -5.58 -0.67 1.11
C PRO A 13 -5.12 -1.12 -0.28
N LEU A 14 -6.05 -1.53 -1.13
CA LEU A 14 -5.86 -1.63 -2.58
C LEU A 14 -5.56 -0.24 -3.10
N ALA A 15 -4.27 0.03 -3.30
CA ALA A 15 -3.81 1.29 -3.81
C ALA A 15 -4.24 1.49 -5.27
N GLU A 16 -4.59 2.72 -5.62
CA GLU A 16 -4.81 3.10 -7.02
C GLU A 16 -3.57 2.82 -7.88
N PRO A 17 -3.74 2.55 -9.18
CA PRO A 17 -2.62 2.45 -10.11
C PRO A 17 -1.77 3.71 -10.06
N HIS A 18 -0.46 3.57 -9.86
CA HIS A 18 0.45 4.70 -9.83
C HIS A 18 1.00 5.02 -11.22
N CYS A 19 1.30 6.30 -11.48
CA CYS A 19 1.87 6.76 -12.76
C CYS A 19 3.39 6.67 -12.83
N TYR A 20 4.05 6.16 -11.79
CA TYR A 20 5.50 6.05 -11.75
C TYR A 20 6.03 4.98 -12.71
N ASP A 21 7.25 5.21 -13.18
CA ASP A 21 7.97 4.40 -14.16
C ASP A 21 8.60 3.13 -13.56
N ARG A 22 8.47 2.94 -12.24
CA ARG A 22 9.02 1.81 -11.50
C ARG A 22 8.04 1.30 -10.45
N ASP A 23 8.08 0.00 -10.24
CA ASP A 23 7.32 -0.68 -9.19
C ASP A 23 7.92 -0.36 -7.81
N LEU A 24 7.06 -0.19 -6.80
CA LEU A 24 7.45 -0.05 -5.40
C LEU A 24 7.24 -1.38 -4.67
N GLU A 25 8.31 -1.93 -4.08
CA GLU A 25 8.22 -3.09 -3.18
C GLU A 25 8.24 -2.62 -1.72
N ILE A 26 7.19 -2.96 -0.96
CA ILE A 26 7.10 -2.69 0.47
C ILE A 26 7.05 -4.03 1.21
N ILE A 27 8.06 -4.29 2.05
CA ILE A 27 8.09 -5.48 2.90
C ILE A 27 7.59 -5.09 4.29
N LEU A 28 6.45 -5.65 4.69
CA LEU A 28 5.85 -5.42 6.00
C LEU A 28 6.16 -6.58 6.93
N TYR A 29 6.70 -6.27 8.12
CA TYR A 29 6.90 -7.23 9.20
C TYR A 29 5.85 -7.00 10.30
N PRO A 30 4.70 -7.70 10.25
CA PRO A 30 3.65 -7.54 11.24
C PRO A 30 4.16 -7.98 12.62
N CYS A 31 3.87 -7.16 13.63
CA CYS A 31 4.25 -7.43 15.02
C CYS A 31 3.41 -8.53 15.69
N GLU A 32 2.28 -8.92 15.07
CA GLU A 32 1.36 -9.94 15.56
C GLU A 32 1.34 -11.17 14.63
N PRO A 33 2.41 -12.00 14.63
CA PRO A 33 2.41 -13.22 13.84
C PRO A 33 1.32 -14.18 14.34
N HIS A 34 0.76 -14.96 13.40
CA HIS A 34 -0.35 -15.88 13.62
C HIS A 34 -1.69 -15.23 14.01
N HIS A 35 -1.80 -13.91 13.96
CA HIS A 35 -3.08 -13.21 14.06
C HIS A 35 -3.60 -12.91 12.65
N PRO A 36 -4.73 -13.51 12.22
CA PRO A 36 -5.30 -13.19 10.91
C PRO A 36 -5.91 -11.79 10.93
N HIS A 37 -5.61 -10.98 9.91
CA HIS A 37 -6.22 -9.67 9.74
C HIS A 37 -7.28 -9.71 8.64
N LEU A 38 -8.45 -9.14 8.93
CA LEU A 38 -9.55 -8.99 7.98
C LEU A 38 -9.61 -7.54 7.53
N VAL A 39 -9.57 -7.32 6.22
CA VAL A 39 -9.73 -6.00 5.61
C VAL A 39 -10.89 -6.06 4.64
N MET A 40 -11.84 -5.14 4.80
CA MET A 40 -12.92 -4.91 3.84
C MET A 40 -12.63 -3.63 3.11
N GLU A 41 -12.66 -3.69 1.78
CA GLU A 41 -12.48 -2.51 0.95
C GLU A 41 -13.64 -2.33 0.00
N ASP A 42 -14.06 -1.07 -0.09
CA ASP A 42 -15.07 -0.66 -1.05
C ASP A 42 -14.47 -0.63 -2.46
N GLY A 43 -15.25 -1.11 -3.42
CA GLY A 43 -14.88 -1.01 -4.83
C GLY A 43 -14.95 0.44 -5.31
N THR A 44 -14.21 0.74 -6.38
CA THR A 44 -14.25 2.06 -7.04
C THR A 44 -15.57 2.34 -7.78
N MET A 45 -16.45 1.34 -7.90
CA MET A 45 -17.74 1.46 -8.56
C MET A 45 -18.85 0.93 -7.66
N THR A 46 -20.00 1.59 -7.72
CA THR A 46 -21.26 1.01 -7.23
C THR A 46 -21.70 -0.14 -8.13
N TYR A 47 -22.58 -1.01 -7.63
CA TYR A 47 -23.10 -2.13 -8.42
C TYR A 47 -23.71 -1.70 -9.78
N PRO A 48 -24.55 -0.63 -9.86
CA PRO A 48 -25.08 -0.18 -11.15
C PRO A 48 -24.01 0.31 -12.13
N GLU A 49 -22.97 0.99 -11.63
CA GLU A 49 -21.85 1.45 -12.45
C GLU A 49 -21.02 0.28 -12.97
N TYR A 50 -20.74 -0.71 -12.12
CA TYR A 50 -20.04 -1.93 -12.52
C TYR A 50 -20.85 -2.73 -13.55
N GLU A 51 -22.17 -2.86 -13.35
CA GLU A 51 -23.06 -3.53 -14.30
C GLU A 51 -23.04 -2.84 -15.67
N ALA A 52 -23.16 -1.51 -15.68
CA ALA A 52 -23.07 -0.71 -16.90
C ALA A 52 -21.69 -0.85 -17.58
N HIS A 53 -20.61 -0.81 -16.79
CA HIS A 53 -19.24 -1.01 -17.26
C HIS A 53 -19.10 -2.37 -17.97
N ILE A 54 -19.51 -3.47 -17.34
CA ILE A 54 -19.44 -4.81 -17.93
C ILE A 54 -20.31 -4.91 -19.19
N ARG A 55 -21.54 -4.39 -19.16
CA ARG A 55 -22.45 -4.41 -20.31
C ARG A 55 -21.92 -3.63 -21.51
N SER A 56 -21.16 -2.57 -21.28
CA SER A 56 -20.53 -1.77 -22.35
C SER A 56 -19.40 -2.51 -23.06
N ARG A 57 -18.83 -3.57 -22.46
CA ARG A 57 -17.70 -4.27 -23.05
C ARG A 57 -18.12 -5.05 -24.30
N ARG A 58 -17.28 -4.98 -25.33
CA ARG A 58 -17.49 -5.68 -26.62
C ARG A 58 -17.52 -7.20 -26.48
N ASP A 59 -16.67 -7.76 -25.62
CA ASP A 59 -16.59 -9.21 -25.35
C ASP A 59 -17.84 -9.70 -24.62
N TYR A 60 -18.31 -8.97 -23.61
CA TYR A 60 -19.59 -9.24 -22.93
C TYR A 60 -20.77 -9.17 -23.90
N THR A 61 -20.86 -8.09 -24.69
CA THR A 61 -21.95 -7.88 -25.65
C THR A 61 -22.06 -9.04 -26.65
N ARG A 62 -20.92 -9.57 -27.11
CA ARG A 62 -20.89 -10.72 -28.03
C ARG A 62 -21.46 -11.98 -27.40
N ILE A 63 -21.15 -12.21 -26.12
CA ILE A 63 -21.66 -13.37 -25.36
C ILE A 63 -23.15 -13.20 -25.09
N SER A 64 -23.56 -12.05 -24.56
CA SER A 64 -24.95 -11.72 -24.23
C SER A 64 -25.88 -11.89 -25.44
N ARG A 65 -25.48 -11.45 -26.64
CA ARG A 65 -26.28 -11.62 -27.88
C ARG A 65 -26.52 -13.08 -28.29
N LYS A 66 -25.67 -14.01 -27.86
CA LYS A 66 -25.74 -15.44 -28.20
C LYS A 66 -26.18 -16.30 -27.02
N ASP A 67 -26.57 -15.66 -25.92
CA ASP A 67 -26.88 -16.32 -24.67
C ASP A 67 -28.38 -16.29 -24.43
N ASN A 68 -29.01 -17.46 -24.55
CA ASN A 68 -30.45 -17.61 -24.36
C ASN A 68 -30.83 -17.92 -22.89
N SER A 69 -29.88 -18.41 -22.08
CA SER A 69 -30.14 -18.84 -20.69
C SER A 69 -29.62 -17.87 -19.63
N GLY A 70 -28.71 -16.95 -19.98
CA GLY A 70 -28.06 -16.06 -19.01
C GLY A 70 -26.85 -16.69 -18.32
N GLU A 71 -26.69 -18.01 -18.39
CA GLU A 71 -25.59 -18.73 -17.76
C GLU A 71 -24.23 -18.31 -18.32
N ARG A 72 -24.16 -18.00 -19.62
CA ARG A 72 -22.89 -17.57 -20.24
C ARG A 72 -22.50 -16.17 -19.79
N GLN A 73 -23.48 -15.30 -19.56
CA GLN A 73 -23.25 -13.97 -18.98
C GLN A 73 -22.75 -14.08 -17.54
N VAL A 74 -23.38 -14.93 -16.70
CA VAL A 74 -22.94 -15.18 -15.32
C VAL A 74 -21.51 -15.74 -15.29
N ALA A 75 -21.23 -16.76 -16.11
CA ALA A 75 -19.91 -17.36 -16.21
C ALA A 75 -18.85 -16.35 -16.71
N PHE A 76 -19.24 -15.38 -17.55
CA PHE A 76 -18.33 -14.31 -17.97
C PHE A 76 -17.93 -13.43 -16.78
N VAL A 77 -18.89 -12.96 -15.99
CA VAL A 77 -18.62 -12.09 -14.83
C VAL A 77 -17.77 -12.83 -13.79
N GLN A 78 -18.11 -14.08 -13.47
CA GLN A 78 -17.36 -14.91 -12.51
C GLN A 78 -15.89 -15.09 -12.92
N LYS A 79 -15.63 -15.30 -14.21
CA LYS A 79 -14.26 -15.42 -14.74
C LYS A 79 -13.47 -14.12 -14.68
N ARG A 80 -14.10 -13.00 -14.35
CA ARG A 80 -13.46 -11.70 -14.26
C ARG A 80 -13.20 -11.21 -12.84
N PHE A 81 -13.69 -11.88 -11.79
CA PHE A 81 -13.49 -11.38 -10.43
C PHE A 81 -12.03 -11.07 -10.08
N HIS A 82 -11.08 -11.90 -10.54
CA HIS A 82 -9.64 -11.65 -10.35
C HIS A 82 -9.07 -10.49 -11.19
N LYS A 83 -9.78 -10.04 -12.23
CA LYS A 83 -9.42 -8.91 -13.10
C LYS A 83 -10.10 -7.62 -12.70
N ASP A 84 -11.21 -7.74 -11.98
CA ASP A 84 -12.11 -6.67 -11.58
C ASP A 84 -12.07 -6.47 -10.06
N ILE A 85 -10.90 -6.70 -9.45
CA ILE A 85 -10.68 -6.52 -8.00
C ILE A 85 -10.98 -5.08 -7.59
N PHE A 86 -10.46 -4.09 -8.31
CA PHE A 86 -10.66 -2.67 -7.99
C PHE A 86 -12.11 -2.16 -8.06
N PRO A 87 -12.89 -2.46 -9.13
CA PRO A 87 -14.26 -1.95 -9.22
C PRO A 87 -15.26 -2.67 -8.30
N ASN A 88 -14.89 -3.77 -7.63
CA ASN A 88 -15.79 -4.52 -6.76
C ASN A 88 -15.37 -4.41 -5.30
N PRO A 89 -16.32 -4.46 -4.34
CA PRO A 89 -15.96 -4.60 -2.95
C PRO A 89 -15.24 -5.94 -2.73
N VAL A 90 -14.17 -5.92 -1.96
CA VAL A 90 -13.37 -7.12 -1.68
C VAL A 90 -13.16 -7.34 -0.18
N LEU A 91 -13.04 -8.62 0.17
CA LEU A 91 -12.65 -9.07 1.49
C LEU A 91 -11.27 -9.69 1.38
N MET A 92 -10.29 -9.07 2.03
CA MET A 92 -8.92 -9.57 2.12
C MET A 92 -8.71 -10.20 3.49
N LEU A 93 -8.19 -11.43 3.49
CA LEU A 93 -7.82 -12.16 4.70
C LEU A 93 -6.31 -12.40 4.68
N ASN A 94 -5.60 -11.69 5.55
CA ASN A 94 -4.15 -11.75 5.65
C ASN A 94 -3.75 -12.71 6.75
N PHE A 95 -3.08 -13.81 6.38
CA PHE A 95 -2.43 -14.70 7.32
C PHE A 95 -0.94 -14.37 7.36
N CYS A 96 -0.48 -13.84 8.48
CA CYS A 96 0.91 -13.47 8.66
C CYS A 96 1.60 -14.52 9.53
N PRO A 97 2.33 -15.51 8.95
CA PRO A 97 3.12 -16.43 9.76
C PRO A 97 4.26 -15.69 10.46
N ALA A 98 4.81 -16.25 11.55
CA ALA A 98 6.07 -15.77 12.08
C ALA A 98 7.16 -15.83 10.99
N ALA A 99 7.69 -14.68 10.60
CA ALA A 99 8.86 -14.64 9.75
C ALA A 99 10.05 -15.20 10.57
N GLU A 100 10.62 -16.32 10.12
CA GLU A 100 11.83 -16.85 10.77
C GLU A 100 12.98 -15.84 10.57
N GLY A 101 13.50 -15.32 11.68
CA GLY A 101 14.59 -14.35 11.66
C GLY A 101 14.14 -12.95 11.21
N VAL A 102 13.37 -12.27 12.05
CA VAL A 102 13.24 -10.81 11.94
C VAL A 102 14.67 -10.22 11.93
N PRO A 103 15.05 -9.42 10.92
CA PRO A 103 16.39 -8.83 10.86
C PRO A 103 16.62 -7.93 12.08
N GLY A 104 17.48 -8.38 13.00
CA GLY A 104 17.90 -7.61 14.17
C GLY A 104 16.82 -7.43 15.25
N ASP A 105 17.04 -6.40 16.08
CA ASP A 105 16.31 -6.11 17.32
C ASP A 105 14.96 -5.41 17.07
N LEU A 106 14.25 -5.70 15.97
CA LEU A 106 13.06 -4.94 15.51
C LEU A 106 11.94 -4.85 16.58
N GLN A 107 11.80 -5.89 17.41
CA GLN A 107 10.87 -5.94 18.54
C GLN A 107 11.21 -4.93 19.67
N SER A 108 12.42 -4.38 19.67
CA SER A 108 12.88 -3.35 20.60
C SER A 108 12.81 -1.93 20.01
N VAL A 109 12.41 -1.82 18.75
CA VAL A 109 12.27 -0.55 18.05
C VAL A 109 11.12 0.21 18.66
N THR A 110 11.39 1.46 19.03
CA THR A 110 10.34 2.31 19.63
C THR A 110 9.60 3.12 18.58
N ARG A 111 10.27 3.43 17.46
CA ARG A 111 9.82 4.35 16.40
C ARG A 111 10.56 4.08 15.08
N GLU A 112 9.90 4.34 13.97
CA GLU A 112 10.50 4.37 12.63
C GLU A 112 10.32 5.76 12.02
N VAL A 113 11.39 6.34 11.47
CA VAL A 113 11.38 7.69 10.90
C VAL A 113 12.08 7.70 9.53
N LEU A 114 11.37 8.15 8.49
CA LEU A 114 11.95 8.40 7.17
C LEU A 114 12.10 9.91 6.95
N PHE A 115 13.34 10.37 6.77
CA PHE A 115 13.62 11.76 6.39
C PHE A 115 13.66 11.87 4.87
N LEU A 116 12.74 12.63 4.29
CA LEU A 116 12.75 12.98 2.87
C LEU A 116 13.38 14.37 2.70
N VAL A 117 14.53 14.42 2.04
CA VAL A 117 15.31 15.65 1.86
C VAL A 117 15.22 16.12 0.41
N ASP A 118 14.68 17.32 0.18
CA ASP A 118 14.68 17.95 -1.13
C ASP A 118 16.11 18.39 -1.50
N ARG A 119 16.58 17.94 -2.66
CA ARG A 119 17.87 18.30 -3.29
C ARG A 119 17.66 18.89 -4.68
N SER A 120 16.44 19.30 -5.02
CA SER A 120 16.14 19.95 -6.29
C SER A 120 16.94 21.26 -6.42
N GLY A 121 17.21 21.67 -7.67
CA GLY A 121 18.12 22.79 -7.97
C GLY A 121 17.71 24.17 -7.43
N THR A 122 16.56 24.28 -6.76
CA THR A 122 16.11 25.47 -6.01
C THR A 122 16.74 25.59 -4.63
N MET A 123 17.33 24.50 -4.09
CA MET A 123 18.09 24.51 -2.84
C MET A 123 19.49 25.09 -3.08
N SER A 124 19.68 26.36 -2.72
CA SER A 124 21.00 27.02 -2.79
C SER A 124 21.97 26.42 -1.75
N GLY A 125 23.29 26.52 -1.96
CA GLY A 125 24.30 26.01 -1.01
C GLY A 125 24.06 26.42 0.46
N PRO A 126 23.77 27.69 0.75
CA PRO A 126 23.43 28.16 2.11
C PRO A 126 22.17 27.54 2.70
N ASP A 127 21.19 27.18 1.88
CA ASP A 127 19.94 26.56 2.35
C ASP A 127 20.13 25.07 2.61
N LEU A 128 20.93 24.40 1.77
CA LEU A 128 21.32 23.01 1.99
C LEU A 128 22.11 22.85 3.29
N ASP A 129 23.00 23.78 3.61
CA ASP A 129 23.76 23.71 4.86
C ASP A 129 22.86 23.90 6.10
N LYS A 130 21.84 24.77 6.03
CA LYS A 130 20.82 24.86 7.09
C LYS A 130 20.02 23.57 7.24
N VAL A 131 19.66 22.92 6.14
CA VAL A 131 18.95 21.64 6.15
C VAL A 131 19.81 20.55 6.79
N LYS A 132 21.12 20.51 6.50
CA LYS A 132 22.05 19.58 7.17
C LYS A 132 22.08 19.82 8.68
N GLU A 133 22.23 21.07 9.11
CA GLU A 133 22.26 21.39 10.54
C GLU A 133 20.94 21.02 11.24
N ALA A 134 19.80 21.34 10.63
CA ALA A 134 18.49 20.97 11.16
C ALA A 134 18.30 19.45 11.24
N LEU A 135 18.72 18.72 10.20
CA LEU A 135 18.68 17.25 10.19
C LEU A 135 19.58 16.68 11.29
N LEU A 136 20.76 17.26 11.51
CA LEU A 136 21.69 16.82 12.53
C LEU A 136 21.15 17.04 13.94
N VAL A 137 20.43 18.15 14.17
CA VAL A 137 19.67 18.39 15.41
C VAL A 137 18.54 17.38 15.57
N ALA A 138 17.77 17.13 14.51
CA ALA A 138 16.67 16.17 14.53
C ALA A 138 17.17 14.76 14.87
N LEU A 139 18.22 14.28 14.20
CA LEU A 139 18.83 12.97 14.44
C LEU A 139 19.33 12.82 15.88
N LYS A 140 19.95 13.87 16.44
CA LYS A 140 20.41 13.88 17.84
C LYS A 140 19.28 13.87 18.86
N SER A 141 18.10 14.35 18.49
CA SER A 141 16.92 14.36 19.37
C SER A 141 16.16 13.05 19.40
N LEU A 142 16.47 12.12 18.49
CA LEU A 142 15.75 10.84 18.40
C LEU A 142 16.07 9.96 19.62
N PRO A 143 15.04 9.33 20.23
CA PRO A 143 15.25 8.35 21.28
C PRO A 143 16.11 7.16 20.82
N SER A 144 16.78 6.51 21.77
CA SER A 144 17.49 5.24 21.52
C SER A 144 16.55 4.20 20.89
N ARG A 145 17.09 3.33 20.03
CA ARG A 145 16.31 2.30 19.29
C ARG A 145 15.25 2.89 18.35
N THR A 146 15.51 4.07 17.79
CA THR A 146 14.78 4.59 16.63
C THR A 146 15.40 4.02 15.36
N LEU A 147 14.60 3.39 14.50
CA LEU A 147 15.04 3.09 13.13
C LEU A 147 14.86 4.34 12.28
N LEU A 148 15.87 4.65 11.49
CA LEU A 148 15.80 5.79 10.58
C LEU A 148 16.32 5.42 9.21
N ASN A 149 15.72 6.04 8.21
CA ASN A 149 16.25 6.09 6.86
C ASN A 149 16.18 7.53 6.34
N ILE A 150 17.04 7.87 5.40
CA ILE A 150 17.13 9.22 4.82
C ILE A 150 17.17 9.04 3.31
N ALA A 151 16.19 9.60 2.60
CA ALA A 151 16.14 9.57 1.14
C ALA A 151 16.17 11.00 0.60
N GLY A 152 16.95 11.23 -0.44
CA GLY A 152 17.09 12.53 -1.08
C GLY A 152 16.36 12.57 -2.42
N PHE A 153 15.42 13.49 -2.60
CA PHE A 153 14.65 13.60 -3.85
C PHE A 153 14.98 14.88 -4.62
N GLY A 154 14.77 14.86 -5.95
CA GLY A 154 15.09 15.95 -6.87
C GLY A 154 14.57 15.59 -8.26
N THR A 155 15.43 15.60 -9.29
CA THR A 155 15.08 15.01 -10.60
C THR A 155 14.94 13.49 -10.54
N ASP A 156 15.62 12.85 -9.59
CA ASP A 156 15.50 11.44 -9.25
C ASP A 156 15.47 11.28 -7.73
N VAL A 157 14.87 10.19 -7.24
CA VAL A 157 14.95 9.75 -5.85
C VAL A 157 16.19 8.87 -5.68
N LYS A 158 17.04 9.19 -4.70
CA LYS A 158 18.19 8.36 -4.29
C LYS A 158 18.18 8.09 -2.80
#